data_AF-A0A661KM44-F1
#
_entry.id   AF-A0A661KM44-F1
#
_cell.length_a   1.000
_cell.length_b   1.000
_cell.length_c   1.000
_cell.angle_alpha   90.00
_cell.angle_beta   90.00
_cell.angle_gamma   90.00
#
_symmetry.space_group_name_H-M   'P 1'
#
loop_
_entity.id
_entity.type
_entity.pdbx_description
1 polymer ?
#
loop_
_entity_poly.entity_id
_entity_poly.type
_entity_poly.pdbx_seq_one_letter_code
_entity_poly.pdbx_strand_id
1 'polypeptide(L)'
;EKESAAFVPLGTPLLAGPGAITAVLVWQNQPIYHTSLFILSAAIFFACLVIFFIFSFANNIAEFLGLGGIKVITRIMGLLLAVIAVEFMVRGFSNLC
;
A
#
# COMPACT_ATOMS: atom_id res chain seq x y z
N GLU A 1 -28.70 -5.48 17.34
CA GLU A 1 -28.07 -6.68 16.74
C GLU A 1 -26.66 -6.32 16.32
N LYS A 2 -25.67 -7.16 16.63
CA LYS A 2 -24.23 -6.82 16.61
C LYS A 2 -23.63 -7.09 15.23
N GLU A 3 -23.66 -6.10 14.35
CA GLU A 3 -22.98 -6.15 13.05
C GLU A 3 -21.64 -5.38 13.13
N SER A 4 -20.65 -5.93 13.84
CA SER A 4 -19.34 -5.25 14.00
C SER A 4 -18.11 -6.13 13.76
N ALA A 5 -18.28 -7.34 13.23
CA ALA A 5 -17.16 -8.28 13.05
C ALA A 5 -16.46 -8.22 11.67
N ALA A 6 -17.00 -7.50 10.68
CA ALA A 6 -16.45 -7.46 9.32
C ALA A 6 -15.64 -6.20 8.99
N PHE A 7 -15.50 -5.25 9.91
CA PHE A 7 -14.80 -3.98 9.63
C PHE A 7 -13.28 -4.09 9.60
N VAL A 8 -12.69 -5.19 10.07
CA VAL A 8 -11.24 -5.28 10.35
C VAL A 8 -10.41 -6.15 9.38
N PRO A 9 -10.92 -7.16 8.65
CA PRO A 9 -10.07 -7.95 7.75
C PRO A 9 -9.94 -7.37 6.33
N LEU A 10 -10.82 -6.42 5.91
CA LEU A 10 -10.81 -5.85 4.56
C LEU A 10 -10.22 -4.43 4.50
N GLY A 11 -10.43 -3.61 5.54
CA GLY A 11 -9.83 -2.27 5.60
C GLY A 11 -8.30 -2.32 5.71
N THR A 12 -7.77 -3.32 6.42
CA THR A 12 -6.34 -3.55 6.58
C THR A 12 -5.61 -3.91 5.26
N PRO A 13 -6.09 -4.87 4.43
CA PRO A 13 -5.50 -5.12 3.12
C PRO A 13 -5.78 -3.99 2.12
N LEU A 14 -6.87 -3.23 2.27
CA LEU A 14 -7.12 -2.05 1.43
C LEU A 14 -6.08 -0.95 1.70
N LEU A 15 -5.72 -0.71 2.97
CA LEU A 15 -4.69 0.26 3.38
C LEU A 15 -3.28 -0.18 2.99
N ALA A 16 -2.93 -1.45 3.19
CA ALA A 16 -1.64 -1.99 2.78
C ALA A 16 -1.52 -2.07 1.25
N GLY A 17 -2.62 -2.34 0.57
CA GLY A 17 -2.66 -2.58 -0.87
C GLY A 17 -2.09 -3.95 -1.25
N PRO A 18 -2.58 -4.56 -2.34
CA PRO A 18 -2.09 -5.87 -2.80
C PRO A 18 -0.60 -5.85 -3.17
N GLY A 19 -0.10 -4.72 -3.69
CA GLY A 19 1.31 -4.57 -4.06
C GLY A 19 2.27 -4.64 -2.87
N ALA A 20 1.92 -4.05 -1.73
CA ALA A 20 2.75 -4.14 -0.52
C ALA A 20 2.77 -5.57 0.05
N ILE A 21 1.63 -6.28 -0.01
CA ILE A 21 1.54 -7.67 0.41
C ILE A 21 2.49 -8.55 -0.42
N THR A 22 2.45 -8.43 -1.75
CA THR A 22 3.35 -9.17 -2.65
C THR A 22 4.82 -8.84 -2.39
N ALA A 23 5.16 -7.58 -2.17
CA ALA A 23 6.54 -7.16 -1.91
C ALA A 23 7.10 -7.80 -0.63
N VAL A 24 6.32 -7.82 0.45
CA VAL A 24 6.71 -8.46 1.71
C VAL A 24 6.91 -9.97 1.54
N LEU A 25 6.02 -10.64 0.79
CA LEU A 25 6.14 -12.07 0.51
C LEU A 25 7.39 -12.43 -0.30
N VAL A 26 7.70 -11.65 -1.34
CA VAL A 26 8.93 -11.84 -2.14
C VAL A 26 10.18 -11.61 -1.31
N TRP A 27 10.17 -10.61 -0.43
CA TRP A 27 11.29 -10.33 0.48
C TRP A 27 11.51 -11.45 1.50
N GLN A 28 10.43 -12.05 2.00
CA GLN A 28 10.50 -13.17 2.93
C GLN A 28 11.11 -14.43 2.31
N ASN A 29 10.93 -14.64 1.00
CA ASN A 29 11.37 -15.86 0.31
C ASN A 29 12.90 -15.91 0.02
N GLN A 30 13.66 -14.90 0.44
CA GLN A 30 15.12 -14.88 0.32
C GLN A 30 15.77 -15.65 1.49
N PRO A 31 16.74 -16.55 1.25
CA PRO A 31 17.35 -17.37 2.31
C PRO A 31 18.01 -16.47 3.39
N ILE A 32 17.52 -16.57 4.63
CA ILE A 32 17.64 -15.53 5.67
C ILE A 32 18.89 -15.67 6.56
N TYR A 33 19.61 -14.55 6.73
CA TYR A 33 20.26 -14.17 8.00
C TYR A 33 19.25 -13.38 8.86
N HIS A 34 19.12 -13.69 10.16
CA HIS A 34 18.12 -13.13 11.10
C HIS A 34 17.96 -11.59 11.10
N THR A 35 18.98 -10.85 10.65
CA THR A 35 18.96 -9.38 10.50
C THR A 35 17.88 -8.88 9.54
N SER A 36 17.47 -9.67 8.55
CA SER A 36 16.47 -9.26 7.53
C SER A 36 15.06 -9.04 8.12
N LEU A 37 14.68 -9.82 9.14
CA LEU A 37 13.35 -9.72 9.75
C LEU A 37 13.16 -8.43 10.57
N PHE A 38 14.21 -7.98 11.27
CA PHE A 38 14.15 -6.74 12.05
C PHE A 38 14.02 -5.51 11.14
N ILE A 39 14.72 -5.51 10.01
CA ILE A 39 14.65 -4.42 9.03
C ILE A 39 13.25 -4.36 8.41
N LEU A 40 12.68 -5.51 8.06
CA LEU A 40 11.34 -5.59 7.49
C LEU A 40 10.26 -5.10 8.48
N SER A 41 10.33 -5.52 9.74
CA SER A 41 9.36 -5.09 10.75
C SER A 41 9.48 -3.59 11.07
N ALA A 42 10.70 -3.06 11.12
CA ALA A 42 10.93 -1.62 11.27
C ALA A 42 10.37 -0.81 10.08
N ALA A 43 10.53 -1.31 8.84
CA ALA A 43 9.96 -0.68 7.66
C ALA A 43 8.43 -0.65 7.68
N ILE A 44 7.78 -1.76 8.07
CA ILE A 44 6.31 -1.84 8.22
C ILE A 44 5.84 -0.87 9.30
N PHE A 45 6.51 -0.83 10.46
CA PHE A 45 6.17 0.09 11.54
C PHE A 45 6.28 1.56 11.11
N PHE A 46 7.35 1.91 10.38
CA PHE A 46 7.54 3.24 9.83
C PHE A 46 6.45 3.60 8.82
N ALA A 47 6.07 2.70 7.93
CA ALA A 47 4.98 2.91 6.97
C ALA A 47 3.64 3.17 7.70
N CYS A 48 3.32 2.37 8.72
CA CYS A 48 2.13 2.59 9.55
C CYS A 48 2.15 3.96 10.24
N LEU A 49 3.30 4.38 10.75
CA LEU A 49 3.45 5.69 11.40
C LEU A 49 3.20 6.82 10.39
N VAL A 50 3.77 6.73 9.18
CA VAL A 50 3.53 7.71 8.11
C VAL A 50 2.05 7.77 7.74
N ILE A 51 1.38 6.63 7.56
CA ILE A 51 -0.05 6.56 7.25
C ILE A 51 -0.88 7.21 8.36
N PHE A 52 -0.55 6.92 9.63
CA PHE A 52 -1.21 7.51 10.78
C PHE A 52 -1.12 9.04 10.78
N PHE A 53 0.07 9.59 10.51
CA PHE A 53 0.26 11.03 10.39
C PHE A 53 -0.56 11.62 9.24
N ILE A 54 -0.51 11.02 8.05
CA ILE A 54 -1.28 11.49 6.88
C ILE A 54 -2.78 11.53 7.20
N PHE A 55 -3.31 10.48 7.83
CA PHE A 55 -4.72 10.42 8.22
C PHE A 55 -5.07 11.43 9.30
N SER A 56 -4.19 11.65 10.29
CA SER A 56 -4.40 12.68 11.31
C SER A 56 -4.44 14.10 10.73
N PHE A 57 -3.73 14.35 9.63
CA PHE A 57 -3.71 15.65 8.93
C PHE A 57 -4.63 15.68 7.71
N ALA A 58 -5.50 14.68 7.53
CA ALA A 58 -6.31 14.53 6.32
C ALA A 58 -7.20 15.75 6.03
N ASN A 59 -7.79 16.37 7.06
CA ASN A 59 -8.59 17.59 6.87
C ASN A 59 -7.75 18.78 6.36
N ASN A 60 -6.57 19.01 6.94
CA ASN A 60 -5.67 20.07 6.48
C ASN A 60 -5.17 19.81 5.05
N ILE A 61 -4.87 18.55 4.71
CA ILE A 61 -4.46 18.16 3.37
C ILE A 61 -5.61 18.36 2.37
N ALA A 62 -6.83 18.00 2.73
CA ALA A 62 -8.01 18.17 1.88
C ALA A 62 -8.30 19.64 1.59
N GLU A 63 -8.19 20.51 2.60
CA GLU A 63 -8.34 21.96 2.44
C GLU A 63 -7.20 22.56 1.59
N PHE A 64 -5.96 22.12 1.78
CA PHE A 64 -4.82 22.60 1.00
C PHE A 64 -4.89 22.20 -0.48
N LEU A 65 -5.35 20.98 -0.79
CA LEU A 65 -5.50 20.49 -2.18
C LEU A 65 -6.72 21.10 -2.87
N GLY A 66 -7.80 21.36 -2.12
CA GLY A 66 -9.08 21.79 -2.66
C GLY A 66 -9.69 20.80 -3.66
N LEU A 67 -10.83 21.17 -4.24
CA LEU A 67 -11.57 20.31 -5.19
C LEU A 67 -10.80 20.04 -6.50
N GLY A 68 -10.02 21.02 -6.97
CA GLY A 68 -9.21 20.89 -8.18
C GLY A 68 -8.05 19.91 -8.00
N GLY A 69 -7.29 20.05 -6.89
CA GLY A 69 -6.15 19.19 -6.60
C GLY A 69 -6.55 17.73 -6.40
N ILE A 70 -7.65 17.49 -5.67
CA ILE A 70 -8.18 16.12 -5.47
C ILE A 70 -8.51 15.48 -6.83
N LYS A 71 -9.20 16.18 -7.74
CA LYS A 71 -9.57 15.65 -9.06
C LYS A 71 -8.35 15.28 -9.91
N VAL A 72 -7.28 16.08 -9.85
CA VAL A 72 -6.02 15.78 -10.54
C VAL A 72 -5.35 14.55 -9.93
N ILE A 73 -5.25 14.47 -8.61
CA ILE A 73 -4.64 13.34 -7.91
C ILE A 73 -5.38 12.04 -8.23
N THR A 74 -6.72 12.04 -8.19
CA THR A 74 -7.51 10.85 -8.55
C THR A 74 -7.20 10.37 -9.98
N ARG A 75 -7.04 11.28 -10.94
CA ARG A 75 -6.68 10.93 -12.32
C ARG A 75 -5.28 10.33 -12.40
N ILE A 76 -4.32 10.91 -11.67
CA ILE A 76 -2.94 10.40 -11.62
C ILE A 76 -2.88 9.03 -10.96
N MET A 77 -3.58 8.83 -9.84
CA MET A 77 -3.65 7.52 -9.17
C MET A 77 -4.19 6.45 -10.12
N GLY A 78 -5.24 6.76 -10.90
CA GLY A 78 -5.76 5.84 -11.91
C GLY A 78 -4.74 5.49 -13.01
N LEU A 79 -3.97 6.47 -13.50
CA LEU A 79 -2.90 6.23 -14.46
C LEU A 79 -1.77 5.39 -13.86
N LEU A 80 -1.37 5.66 -12.62
CA LEU A 80 -0.35 4.87 -11.91
C LEU A 80 -0.80 3.42 -11.71
N LEU A 81 -2.06 3.19 -11.31
CA LEU A 81 -2.64 1.86 -11.19
C LEU A 81 -2.59 1.09 -12.52
N ALA A 82 -2.87 1.74 -13.65
CA ALA A 82 -2.76 1.11 -14.97
C ALA A 82 -1.30 0.72 -15.29
N VAL A 83 -0.35 1.61 -15.00
CA VAL A 83 1.09 1.33 -15.20
C VAL A 83 1.54 0.15 -14.34
N ILE A 84 1.20 0.15 -13.05
CA ILE A 84 1.55 -0.93 -12.11
C ILE A 84 0.94 -2.26 -12.55
N ALA A 85 -0.30 -2.25 -13.05
CA ALA A 85 -0.95 -3.46 -13.57
C ALA A 85 -0.21 -4.05 -14.77
N VAL A 86 0.19 -3.21 -15.74
CA VAL A 86 0.97 -3.65 -16.90
C VAL A 86 2.36 -4.14 -16.48
N GLU A 87 3.01 -3.46 -15.53
CA GLU A 87 4.29 -3.89 -14.98
C GLU A 87 4.21 -5.29 -14.36
N PHE A 88 3.19 -5.56 -13.56
CA PHE A 88 2.98 -6.89 -12.97
C PHE A 88 2.69 -7.95 -14.03
N MET A 89 1.90 -7.65 -15.08
CA MET A 89 1.69 -8.58 -16.19
C MET A 89 3.01 -8.93 -16.87
N VAL A 90 3.81 -7.93 -17.25
CA VAL A 90 5.09 -8.15 -17.94
C VAL A 90 6.08 -8.93 -17.05
N ARG A 91 6.22 -8.56 -15.77
CA ARG A 91 7.04 -9.31 -14.81
C ARG A 91 6.55 -10.75 -14.64
N GLY A 92 5.24 -10.96 -14.63
CA GLY A 92 4.63 -12.30 -14.57
C GLY A 92 5.03 -13.15 -15.77
N PHE A 93 4.85 -12.65 -16.99
CA PHE A 93 5.26 -13.34 -18.22
C PHE A 93 6.78 -13.60 -18.26
N SER A 94 7.60 -12.64 -17.84
CA SER A 94 9.06 -12.80 -17.82
C SER A 94 9.57 -13.83 -16.80
N ASN A 95 8.81 -14.16 -15.75
CA ASN A 95 9.20 -15.22 -14.81
C ASN A 95 8.76 -16.62 -15.26
N LEU A 96 7.87 -16.70 -16.26
CA LEU A 96 7.37 -17.97 -16.83
C LEU A 96 8.25 -18.49 -17.97
N CYS A 97 8.95 -17.61 -18.69
CA CYS A 97 9.94 -17.95 -19.72
C CYS A 97 11.34 -18.09 -19.11
#